data_AF-A0A952SA92-F1
#
_entry.id   AF-A0A952SA92-F1
#
_cell.length_a   1.000
_cell.length_b   1.000
_cell.length_c   1.000
_cell.angle_alpha   90.00
_cell.angle_beta   90.00
_cell.angle_gamma   90.00
#
_symmetry.space_group_name_H-M   'P 1'
#
loop_
_entity.id
_entity.type
_entity.pdbx_description
1 polymer ?
#
loop_
_entity_poly.entity_id
_entity_poly.type
_entity_poly.pdbx_seq_one_letter_code
_entity_poly.pdbx_strand_id
1 'polypeptide(L)'
;MEIKPGGTREQNAVGAWLDRACLIKAEAAGASAVLPSLLPFFDHFSHAIASFGRCELNARELDRSVALGVFADRRKRLGADIAKYNNAGLEQIDRLRKVIPAMAEEIARLKVPHKQAVGRLRECVGEIRTAIAEWDMKGSDAAKIDSVLSEALDVVSKDGLAGIAGYLDLKAQELKRLRKRKDRGAVENIPWWKLAIVAGMIGWFFLIFATCGTGGCTAASAVFWLIISALHLVAFVLFC
;
A
#
# COMPACT_ATOMS: atom_id res chain seq x y z
N MET A 1 -35.18 -14.55 -12.07
CA MET A 1 -33.84 -13.91 -12.03
C MET A 1 -33.48 -13.71 -10.58
N GLU A 2 -32.55 -14.50 -10.04
CA GLU A 2 -31.96 -14.17 -8.74
C GLU A 2 -31.09 -12.93 -8.92
N ILE A 3 -31.54 -11.81 -8.35
CA ILE A 3 -30.69 -10.64 -8.16
C ILE A 3 -29.64 -11.06 -7.14
N LYS A 4 -28.43 -11.38 -7.61
CA LYS A 4 -27.30 -11.55 -6.71
C LYS A 4 -27.21 -10.28 -5.85
N PRO A 5 -27.08 -10.40 -4.51
CA PRO A 5 -26.77 -9.23 -3.71
C PRO A 5 -25.48 -8.61 -4.27
N GLY A 6 -25.39 -7.27 -4.17
CA GLY A 6 -24.18 -6.53 -4.54
C GLY A 6 -22.92 -7.18 -3.96
N GLY A 7 -21.77 -6.95 -4.60
CA GLY A 7 -20.50 -7.58 -4.22
C GLY A 7 -20.25 -7.56 -2.71
N THR A 8 -19.52 -8.55 -2.20
CA THR A 8 -19.20 -8.61 -0.75
C THR A 8 -18.52 -7.32 -0.30
N ARG A 9 -18.58 -7.00 0.99
CA ARG A 9 -17.93 -5.80 1.58
C ARG A 9 -16.49 -5.65 1.08
N GLU A 10 -15.75 -6.75 1.00
CA GLU A 10 -14.36 -6.80 0.60
C GLU A 10 -14.18 -6.69 -0.94
N GLN A 11 -15.14 -7.19 -1.74
CA GLN A 11 -15.16 -6.93 -3.19
C GLN A 11 -15.39 -5.45 -3.49
N ASN A 12 -16.29 -4.80 -2.75
CA ASN A 12 -16.50 -3.36 -2.84
C ASN A 12 -15.27 -2.58 -2.36
N ALA A 13 -14.48 -3.13 -1.43
CA ALA A 13 -13.23 -2.53 -0.99
C ALA A 13 -12.16 -2.47 -2.08
N VAL A 14 -12.03 -3.49 -2.94
CA VAL A 14 -11.10 -3.43 -4.08
C VAL A 14 -11.53 -2.33 -5.05
N GLY A 15 -12.83 -2.21 -5.33
CA GLY A 15 -13.37 -1.14 -6.16
C GLY A 15 -13.10 0.24 -5.55
N ALA A 16 -13.46 0.43 -4.29
CA ALA A 16 -13.21 1.67 -3.55
C ALA A 16 -11.71 2.02 -3.46
N TRP A 17 -10.81 1.03 -3.47
CA TRP A 17 -9.38 1.28 -3.52
C TRP A 17 -8.99 1.88 -4.87
N LEU A 18 -9.46 1.31 -5.98
CA LEU A 18 -9.17 1.82 -7.32
C LEU A 18 -9.74 3.23 -7.50
N ASP A 19 -10.93 3.50 -6.98
CA ASP A 19 -11.53 4.84 -7.01
C ASP A 19 -10.69 5.84 -6.21
N ARG A 20 -10.26 5.47 -4.99
CA ARG A 20 -9.37 6.32 -4.17
C ARG A 20 -8.00 6.49 -4.81
N ALA A 21 -7.46 5.44 -5.42
CA ALA A 21 -6.18 5.51 -6.12
C ALA A 21 -6.25 6.49 -7.31
N CYS A 22 -7.40 6.57 -8.00
CA CYS A 22 -7.62 7.56 -9.05
C CYS A 22 -7.59 9.00 -8.49
N LEU A 23 -8.28 9.26 -7.37
CA LEU A 23 -8.25 10.57 -6.71
C LEU A 23 -6.85 10.94 -6.25
N ILE A 24 -6.18 10.00 -5.61
CA ILE A 24 -4.79 10.14 -5.16
C ILE A 24 -3.86 10.47 -6.34
N LYS A 25 -4.03 9.78 -7.47
CA LYS A 25 -3.21 9.98 -8.67
C LYS A 25 -3.36 11.41 -9.22
N ALA A 26 -4.58 11.95 -9.20
CA ALA A 26 -4.83 13.32 -9.63
C ALA A 26 -4.07 14.34 -8.76
N GLU A 27 -4.07 14.13 -7.44
CA GLU A 27 -3.33 14.97 -6.49
C GLU A 27 -1.81 14.80 -6.63
N ALA A 28 -1.34 13.59 -6.93
CA ALA A 28 0.07 13.30 -7.16
C ALA A 28 0.62 13.88 -8.47
N ALA A 29 -0.24 14.34 -9.38
CA ALA A 29 0.19 14.90 -10.66
C ALA A 29 1.06 16.16 -10.46
N GLY A 30 0.75 16.99 -9.45
CA GLY A 30 1.58 18.15 -9.11
C GLY A 30 2.99 17.77 -8.64
N ALA A 31 3.09 16.77 -7.75
CA ALA A 31 4.37 16.25 -7.26
C ALA A 31 5.19 15.59 -8.38
N SER A 32 4.52 15.02 -9.39
CA SER A 32 5.17 14.37 -10.54
C SER A 32 5.97 15.31 -11.44
N ALA A 33 5.69 16.62 -11.39
CA ALA A 33 6.49 17.62 -12.09
C ALA A 33 7.92 17.71 -11.52
N VAL A 34 8.10 17.37 -10.24
CA VAL A 34 9.39 17.41 -9.53
C VAL A 34 9.99 16.01 -9.36
N LEU A 35 9.13 14.99 -9.21
CA LEU A 35 9.50 13.57 -9.15
C LEU A 35 8.75 12.77 -10.25
N PRO A 36 9.20 12.81 -11.51
CA PRO A 36 8.54 12.10 -12.61
C PRO A 36 8.29 10.61 -12.36
N SER A 37 9.18 9.94 -11.62
CA SER A 37 9.06 8.52 -11.29
C SER A 37 7.95 8.22 -10.26
N LEU A 38 7.38 9.24 -9.61
CA LEU A 38 6.37 9.07 -8.58
C LEU A 38 5.04 8.48 -9.11
N LEU A 39 4.58 8.93 -10.28
CA LEU A 39 3.33 8.44 -10.88
C LEU A 39 3.47 6.98 -11.37
N PRO A 40 4.51 6.59 -12.13
CA PRO A 40 4.72 5.20 -12.49
C PRO A 40 4.89 4.29 -11.26
N PHE A 41 5.58 4.77 -10.21
CA PHE A 41 5.68 4.04 -8.95
C PHE A 41 4.29 3.78 -8.37
N PHE A 42 3.49 4.84 -8.23
CA PHE A 42 2.14 4.75 -7.66
C PHE A 42 1.20 3.86 -8.48
N ASP A 43 1.27 3.94 -9.81
CA ASP A 43 0.44 3.13 -10.71
C ASP A 43 0.74 1.64 -10.55
N HIS A 44 2.02 1.26 -10.60
CA HIS A 44 2.41 -0.14 -10.40
C HIS A 44 2.08 -0.62 -8.99
N PHE A 45 2.29 0.23 -7.99
CA PHE A 45 1.97 -0.10 -6.62
C PHE A 45 0.47 -0.33 -6.42
N SER A 46 -0.37 0.57 -6.91
CA SER A 46 -1.82 0.50 -6.80
C SER A 46 -2.39 -0.72 -7.53
N HIS A 47 -1.85 -1.06 -8.71
CA HIS A 47 -2.21 -2.28 -9.41
C HIS A 47 -1.76 -3.55 -8.68
N ALA A 48 -0.59 -3.52 -8.03
CA ALA A 48 -0.14 -4.64 -7.19
C ALA A 48 -1.11 -4.87 -6.02
N ILE A 49 -1.51 -3.81 -5.33
CA ILE A 49 -2.48 -3.84 -4.22
C ILE A 49 -3.81 -4.43 -4.70
N ALA A 50 -4.37 -3.90 -5.79
CA ALA A 50 -5.65 -4.37 -6.32
C ALA A 50 -5.58 -5.85 -6.73
N SER A 51 -4.48 -6.26 -7.35
CA SER A 51 -4.25 -7.66 -7.78
C SER A 51 -4.12 -8.59 -6.57
N PHE A 52 -3.32 -8.24 -5.57
CA PHE A 52 -3.19 -9.04 -4.36
C PHE A 52 -4.48 -9.08 -3.54
N GLY A 53 -5.19 -7.95 -3.45
CA GLY A 53 -6.53 -7.90 -2.86
C GLY A 53 -7.48 -8.89 -3.53
N ARG A 54 -7.57 -8.85 -4.87
CA ARG A 54 -8.42 -9.79 -5.62
C ARG A 54 -8.00 -11.25 -5.45
N CYS A 55 -6.70 -11.52 -5.41
CA CYS A 55 -6.15 -12.84 -5.12
C CYS A 55 -6.66 -13.37 -3.77
N GLU A 56 -6.58 -12.57 -2.71
CA GLU A 56 -7.03 -12.99 -1.37
C GLU A 56 -8.53 -13.18 -1.28
N LEU A 57 -9.33 -12.35 -1.95
CA LEU A 57 -10.78 -12.55 -2.00
C LEU A 57 -11.15 -13.91 -2.59
N ASN A 58 -10.52 -14.26 -3.71
CA ASN A 58 -10.74 -15.54 -4.35
C ASN A 58 -10.21 -16.71 -3.50
N ALA A 59 -9.09 -16.53 -2.80
CA ALA A 59 -8.55 -17.54 -1.89
C ALA A 59 -9.51 -17.82 -0.72
N ARG A 60 -9.98 -16.77 -0.04
CA ARG A 60 -10.96 -16.92 1.05
C ARG A 60 -12.28 -17.53 0.58
N GLU A 61 -12.73 -17.15 -0.60
CA GLU A 61 -13.94 -17.73 -1.19
C GLU A 61 -13.76 -19.22 -1.53
N LEU A 62 -12.59 -19.59 -2.04
CA LEU A 62 -12.24 -20.99 -2.28
C LEU A 62 -12.22 -21.77 -0.97
N ASP A 63 -11.54 -21.24 0.06
CA ASP A 63 -11.43 -21.87 1.37
C ASP A 63 -12.82 -22.12 1.99
N ARG A 64 -13.72 -21.12 1.96
CA ARG A 64 -15.10 -21.28 2.41
C ARG A 64 -15.86 -22.32 1.59
N SER A 65 -15.73 -22.30 0.26
CA SER A 65 -16.41 -23.26 -0.62
C SER A 65 -15.92 -24.69 -0.38
N VAL A 66 -14.63 -24.87 -0.08
CA VAL A 66 -14.04 -26.16 0.29
C VAL A 66 -14.58 -26.61 1.64
N ALA A 67 -14.52 -25.76 2.66
CA ALA A 67 -14.96 -26.09 4.02
C ALA A 67 -16.45 -26.48 4.10
N LEU A 68 -17.28 -25.81 3.29
CA LEU A 68 -18.72 -26.08 3.23
C LEU A 68 -19.09 -27.20 2.24
N GLY A 69 -18.14 -27.71 1.45
CA GLY A 69 -18.39 -28.76 0.46
C GLY A 69 -19.27 -28.33 -0.72
N VAL A 70 -19.33 -27.03 -1.04
CA VAL A 70 -20.23 -26.46 -2.06
C VAL A 70 -19.50 -25.94 -3.30
N PHE A 71 -20.24 -25.73 -4.39
CA PHE A 71 -19.79 -25.06 -5.62
C PHE A 71 -18.53 -25.65 -6.28
N ALA A 72 -18.51 -26.96 -6.53
CA ALA A 72 -17.37 -27.68 -7.12
C ALA A 72 -16.77 -26.99 -8.37
N ASP A 73 -17.60 -26.62 -9.35
CA ASP A 73 -17.11 -25.95 -10.58
C ASP A 73 -16.52 -24.56 -10.31
N ARG A 74 -17.08 -23.84 -9.32
CA ARG A 74 -16.57 -22.53 -8.91
C ARG A 74 -15.19 -22.65 -8.25
N ARG A 75 -14.95 -23.70 -7.45
CA ARG A 75 -13.65 -23.94 -6.80
C ARG A 75 -12.51 -24.03 -7.81
N LYS A 76 -12.72 -24.71 -8.95
CA LYS A 76 -11.71 -24.80 -10.02
C LYS A 76 -11.37 -23.42 -10.61
N ARG A 77 -12.39 -22.60 -10.88
CA ARG A 77 -12.21 -21.23 -11.38
C ARG A 77 -11.48 -20.34 -10.37
N LEU A 78 -11.87 -20.41 -9.09
CA LEU A 78 -11.22 -19.65 -8.03
C LEU A 78 -9.74 -20.00 -7.89
N GLY A 79 -9.38 -21.29 -8.00
CA GLY A 79 -7.98 -21.74 -8.03
C GLY A 79 -7.16 -21.07 -9.15
N ALA A 80 -7.72 -21.01 -10.36
CA ALA A 80 -7.09 -20.33 -11.50
C ALA A 80 -6.98 -18.81 -11.28
N ASP A 81 -8.04 -18.19 -10.73
CA ASP A 81 -8.05 -16.74 -10.47
C ASP A 81 -7.04 -16.35 -9.37
N ILE A 82 -6.87 -17.15 -8.32
CA ILE A 82 -5.85 -16.92 -7.29
C ILE A 82 -4.46 -16.82 -7.94
N ALA A 83 -4.09 -17.81 -8.77
CA ALA A 83 -2.81 -17.81 -9.46
C ALA A 83 -2.66 -16.61 -10.41
N LYS A 84 -3.70 -16.33 -11.20
CA LYS A 84 -3.76 -15.20 -12.15
C LYS A 84 -3.47 -13.88 -11.44
N TYR A 85 -4.23 -13.57 -10.39
CA TYR A 85 -4.10 -12.28 -9.70
C TYR A 85 -2.83 -12.18 -8.85
N ASN A 86 -2.34 -13.29 -8.28
CA ASN A 86 -1.04 -13.28 -7.61
C ASN A 86 0.10 -12.97 -8.59
N ASN A 87 0.10 -13.59 -9.77
CA ASN A 87 1.11 -13.37 -10.80
C ASN A 87 1.03 -11.95 -11.35
N ALA A 88 -0.18 -11.42 -11.59
CA ALA A 88 -0.37 -10.04 -11.99
C ALA A 88 0.21 -9.07 -10.95
N GLY A 89 -0.04 -9.28 -9.66
CA GLY A 89 0.53 -8.45 -8.60
C GLY A 89 2.06 -8.54 -8.55
N LEU A 90 2.63 -9.74 -8.67
CA LEU A 90 4.09 -9.95 -8.72
C LEU A 90 4.73 -9.23 -9.92
N GLU A 91 4.08 -9.24 -11.09
CA GLU A 91 4.54 -8.53 -12.26
C GLU A 91 4.56 -7.01 -12.03
N GLN A 92 3.54 -6.46 -11.37
CA GLN A 92 3.51 -5.05 -11.01
C GLN A 92 4.61 -4.69 -10.01
N ILE A 93 4.92 -5.56 -9.05
CA ILE A 93 6.08 -5.37 -8.16
C ILE A 93 7.38 -5.32 -8.97
N ASP A 94 7.53 -6.17 -9.99
CA ASP A 94 8.73 -6.14 -10.85
C ASP A 94 8.83 -4.87 -11.70
N ARG A 95 7.71 -4.33 -12.16
CA ARG A 95 7.66 -3.04 -12.87
C ARG A 95 7.98 -1.89 -11.92
N LEU A 96 7.37 -1.86 -10.74
CA LEU A 96 7.64 -0.88 -9.69
C LEU A 96 9.13 -0.80 -9.34
N ARG A 97 9.79 -1.95 -9.16
CA ARG A 97 11.21 -1.99 -8.81
C ARG A 97 12.13 -1.42 -9.90
N LYS A 98 11.70 -1.43 -11.17
CA LYS A 98 12.45 -0.78 -12.27
C LYS A 98 12.36 0.74 -12.21
N VAL A 99 11.33 1.28 -11.55
CA VAL A 99 11.13 2.74 -11.39
C VAL A 99 11.94 3.29 -10.20
N ILE A 100 12.20 2.48 -9.18
CA ILE A 100 12.85 2.93 -7.94
C ILE A 100 14.24 3.57 -8.18
N PRO A 101 15.14 3.05 -9.03
CA PRO A 101 16.44 3.68 -9.25
C PRO A 101 16.33 5.12 -9.78
N ALA A 102 15.44 5.36 -10.75
CA ALA A 102 15.19 6.70 -11.27
C ALA A 102 14.60 7.62 -10.19
N MET A 103 13.65 7.11 -9.41
CA MET A 103 13.10 7.84 -8.26
C MET A 103 14.18 8.19 -7.22
N ALA A 104 15.14 7.30 -6.96
CA ALA A 104 16.26 7.58 -6.04
C ALA A 104 17.13 8.75 -6.54
N GLU A 105 17.45 8.77 -7.83
CA GLU A 105 18.18 9.88 -8.44
C GLU A 105 17.40 11.19 -8.38
N GLU A 106 16.09 11.16 -8.63
CA GLU A 106 15.22 12.33 -8.56
C GLU A 106 15.14 12.88 -7.12
N ILE A 107 14.97 12.01 -6.13
CA ILE A 107 14.95 12.39 -4.70
C ILE A 107 16.26 13.06 -4.31
N ALA A 108 17.40 12.52 -4.74
CA ALA A 108 18.71 13.10 -4.45
C ALA A 108 18.85 14.52 -5.00
N ARG A 109 18.14 14.87 -6.08
CA ARG A 109 18.15 16.22 -6.68
C ARG A 109 17.27 17.23 -5.94
N LEU A 110 16.30 16.78 -5.12
CA LEU A 110 15.40 17.68 -4.40
C LEU A 110 16.11 18.55 -3.35
N LYS A 111 17.31 18.14 -2.89
CA LYS A 111 18.14 18.87 -1.91
C LYS A 111 17.36 19.33 -0.66
N VAL A 112 16.36 18.57 -0.21
CA VAL A 112 15.60 18.88 1.01
C VAL A 112 16.53 18.77 2.22
N PRO A 113 16.63 19.82 3.06
CA PRO A 113 17.42 19.77 4.28
C PRO A 113 17.02 18.60 5.17
N HIS A 114 17.99 17.80 5.62
CA HIS A 114 17.76 16.60 6.43
C HIS A 114 16.84 16.90 7.63
N LYS A 115 17.16 17.93 8.43
CA LYS A 115 16.36 18.31 9.62
C LYS A 115 14.90 18.61 9.26
N GLN A 116 14.66 19.23 8.12
CA GLN A 116 13.30 19.54 7.65
C GLN A 116 12.55 18.27 7.25
N ALA A 117 13.20 17.35 6.52
CA ALA A 117 12.61 16.07 6.14
C ALA A 117 12.20 15.25 7.37
N VAL A 118 13.10 15.13 8.36
CA VAL A 118 12.83 14.39 9.61
C VAL A 118 11.72 15.03 10.44
N GLY A 119 11.73 16.37 10.58
CA GLY A 119 10.68 17.08 11.33
C GLY A 119 9.29 16.84 10.74
N ARG A 120 9.14 17.06 9.43
CA ARG A 120 7.88 16.83 8.70
C ARG A 120 7.41 15.38 8.79
N LEU A 121 8.36 14.44 8.68
CA LEU A 121 8.07 13.03 8.77
C LEU A 121 7.56 12.64 10.16
N ARG A 122 8.20 13.16 11.21
CA ARG A 122 7.78 12.91 12.59
C ARG A 122 6.38 13.44 12.87
N GLU A 123 6.05 14.64 12.39
CA GLU A 123 4.71 15.21 12.48
C GLU A 123 3.68 14.29 11.80
N CYS A 124 3.95 13.87 10.57
CA CYS A 124 3.06 12.96 9.86
C CYS A 124 2.88 11.61 10.57
N VAL A 125 3.98 10.99 11.04
CA VAL A 125 3.89 9.73 11.79
C VAL A 125 3.06 9.91 13.05
N GLY A 126 3.17 11.06 13.73
CA GLY A 126 2.32 11.42 14.86
C GLY A 126 0.83 11.45 14.50
N GLU A 127 0.47 12.10 13.39
CA GLU A 127 -0.92 12.17 12.95
C GLU A 127 -1.48 10.82 12.48
N ILE A 128 -0.68 10.01 11.78
CA ILE A 128 -1.08 8.65 11.39
C ILE A 128 -1.32 7.80 12.65
N ARG A 129 -0.48 7.91 13.68
CA ARG A 129 -0.68 7.21 14.96
C ARG A 129 -1.99 7.61 15.64
N THR A 130 -2.29 8.92 15.69
CA THR A 130 -3.57 9.41 16.22
C THR A 130 -4.75 8.82 15.45
N ALA A 131 -4.68 8.84 14.11
CA ALA A 131 -5.74 8.26 13.29
C ALA A 131 -5.90 6.74 13.53
N ILE A 132 -4.79 5.99 13.60
CA ILE A 132 -4.81 4.54 13.87
C ILE A 132 -5.44 4.24 15.23
N ALA A 133 -5.20 5.07 16.25
CA ALA A 133 -5.77 4.89 17.58
C ALA A 133 -7.31 5.03 17.61
N GLU A 134 -7.89 5.72 16.63
CA GLU A 134 -9.35 5.88 16.48
C GLU A 134 -9.99 4.80 15.60
N TRP A 135 -9.18 3.99 14.89
CA TRP A 135 -9.71 2.94 14.03
C TRP A 135 -10.11 1.70 14.85
N ASP A 136 -11.20 1.05 14.45
CA ASP A 136 -11.66 -0.20 15.02
C ASP A 136 -10.74 -1.36 14.60
N MET A 137 -9.57 -1.47 15.22
CA MET A 137 -8.58 -2.52 14.95
C MET A 137 -8.01 -3.13 16.22
N LYS A 138 -7.46 -4.34 16.10
CA LYS A 138 -6.75 -4.99 17.20
C LYS A 138 -5.48 -4.20 17.54
N GLY A 139 -5.17 -4.05 18.83
CA GLY A 139 -3.94 -3.38 19.26
C GLY A 139 -2.65 -4.01 18.70
N SER A 140 -2.63 -5.33 18.50
CA SER A 140 -1.50 -6.02 17.87
C SER A 140 -1.30 -5.66 16.39
N ASP A 141 -2.39 -5.32 15.70
CA ASP A 141 -2.38 -4.90 14.31
C ASP A 141 -1.93 -3.44 14.19
N ALA A 142 -2.39 -2.57 15.12
CA ALA A 142 -1.91 -1.20 15.27
C ALA A 142 -0.40 -1.14 15.53
N ALA A 143 0.10 -1.97 16.46
CA ALA A 143 1.52 -2.04 16.80
C ALA A 143 2.39 -2.44 15.60
N LYS A 144 1.90 -3.32 14.73
CA LYS A 144 2.60 -3.71 13.50
C LYS A 144 2.69 -2.56 12.49
N ILE A 145 1.61 -1.81 12.32
CA ILE A 145 1.62 -0.62 11.46
C ILE A 145 2.57 0.44 12.03
N ASP A 146 2.57 0.63 13.36
CA ASP A 146 3.46 1.56 14.05
C ASP A 146 4.94 1.18 13.89
N SER A 147 5.28 -0.11 13.91
CA SER A 147 6.63 -0.60 13.60
C SER A 147 7.07 -0.16 12.20
N VAL A 148 6.19 -0.30 11.20
CA VAL A 148 6.49 0.11 9.81
C VAL A 148 6.69 1.64 9.69
N LEU A 149 5.88 2.42 10.41
CA LEU A 149 6.03 3.88 10.47
C LEU A 149 7.36 4.28 11.12
N SER A 150 7.72 3.61 12.22
CA SER A 150 8.97 3.84 12.93
C SER A 150 10.18 3.48 12.09
N GLU A 151 10.14 2.33 11.38
CA GLU A 151 11.19 1.93 10.43
C GLU A 151 11.41 2.99 9.34
N ALA A 152 10.33 3.52 8.76
CA ALA A 152 10.44 4.57 7.74
C ALA A 152 11.01 5.89 8.30
N LEU A 153 10.60 6.27 9.52
CA LEU A 153 11.15 7.41 10.24
C LEU A 153 12.64 7.24 10.54
N ASP A 154 13.05 6.05 10.96
CA ASP A 154 14.46 5.75 11.27
C ASP A 154 15.34 5.81 10.01
N VAL A 155 14.86 5.27 8.89
CA VAL A 155 15.54 5.36 7.59
C VAL A 155 15.79 6.83 7.22
N VAL A 156 14.77 7.69 7.31
CA VAL A 156 14.94 9.11 6.96
C VAL A 156 15.75 9.87 7.99
N SER A 157 15.66 9.51 9.27
CA SER A 157 16.45 10.11 10.35
C SER A 157 17.95 9.81 10.21
N LYS A 158 18.29 8.69 9.56
CA LYS A 158 19.68 8.30 9.33
C LYS A 158 20.19 8.78 7.98
N ASP A 159 19.46 8.47 6.91
CA ASP A 159 19.92 8.59 5.53
C ASP A 159 19.25 9.75 4.77
N GLY A 160 18.41 10.54 5.44
CA GLY A 160 17.58 11.57 4.81
C GLY A 160 16.53 10.97 3.86
N LEU A 161 15.94 11.83 3.02
CA LEU A 161 14.94 11.36 2.03
C LEU A 161 15.51 10.35 1.03
N ALA A 162 16.81 10.41 0.75
CA ALA A 162 17.47 9.47 -0.16
C ALA A 162 17.34 8.01 0.30
N GLY A 163 17.23 7.76 1.62
CA GLY A 163 17.01 6.43 2.17
C GLY A 163 15.66 5.80 1.81
N ILE A 164 14.63 6.62 1.51
CA ILE A 164 13.27 6.12 1.22
C ILE A 164 13.25 5.21 0.01
N ALA A 165 13.97 5.53 -1.07
CA ALA A 165 13.97 4.69 -2.26
C ALA A 165 14.52 3.29 -1.97
N GLY A 166 15.62 3.19 -1.21
CA GLY A 166 16.19 1.91 -0.79
C GLY A 166 15.24 1.13 0.12
N TYR A 167 14.58 1.81 1.06
CA TYR A 167 13.55 1.20 1.92
C TYR A 167 12.36 0.66 1.11
N LEU A 168 11.88 1.42 0.13
CA LEU A 168 10.79 1.00 -0.76
C LEU A 168 11.19 -0.23 -1.59
N ASP A 169 12.43 -0.29 -2.11
CA ASP A 169 12.89 -1.48 -2.85
C ASP A 169 12.98 -2.70 -1.93
N LEU A 170 13.50 -2.52 -0.71
CA LEU A 170 13.56 -3.59 0.28
C LEU A 170 12.17 -4.16 0.58
N LYS A 171 11.18 -3.30 0.82
CA LYS A 171 9.79 -3.72 1.10
C LYS A 171 9.13 -4.35 -0.13
N ALA A 172 9.40 -3.85 -1.34
CA ALA A 172 8.95 -4.48 -2.57
C ALA A 172 9.54 -5.88 -2.78
N GLN A 173 10.83 -6.07 -2.49
CA GLN A 173 11.49 -7.37 -2.54
C GLN A 173 10.93 -8.34 -1.50
N GLU A 174 10.73 -7.86 -0.27
CA GLU A 174 10.13 -8.65 0.80
C GLU A 174 8.72 -9.10 0.43
N LEU A 175 7.89 -8.18 -0.07
CA LEU A 175 6.56 -8.46 -0.60
C LEU A 175 6.61 -9.54 -1.69
N LYS A 176 7.49 -9.38 -2.69
CA LYS A 176 7.68 -10.37 -3.76
C LYS A 176 8.03 -11.75 -3.22
N ARG A 177 8.97 -11.82 -2.27
CA ARG A 177 9.41 -13.07 -1.64
C ARG A 177 8.26 -13.75 -0.90
N LEU A 178 7.47 -12.99 -0.14
CA LEU A 178 6.33 -13.51 0.62
C LEU A 178 5.24 -14.06 -0.32
N ARG A 179 4.91 -13.33 -1.39
CA ARG A 179 3.88 -13.73 -2.37
C ARG A 179 4.26 -14.94 -3.23
N LYS A 180 5.54 -15.32 -3.25
CA LYS A 180 6.03 -16.56 -3.88
C LYS A 180 5.96 -17.79 -2.98
N ARG A 181 5.73 -17.62 -1.68
CA ARG A 181 5.54 -18.76 -0.75
C ARG A 181 4.24 -19.49 -1.06
N LYS A 182 4.15 -20.76 -0.65
CA LYS A 182 2.94 -21.59 -0.82
C LYS A 182 1.71 -20.98 -0.11
N ASP A 183 1.94 -20.41 1.07
CA ASP A 183 0.94 -19.68 1.88
C ASP A 183 0.73 -18.23 1.42
N ARG A 184 1.51 -17.75 0.43
CA ARG A 184 1.50 -16.37 -0.07
C ARG A 184 1.73 -15.31 1.02
N GLY A 185 2.38 -15.70 2.11
CA GLY A 185 2.63 -14.86 3.29
C GLY A 185 1.42 -14.69 4.22
N ALA A 186 0.39 -15.53 4.11
CA ALA A 186 -0.86 -15.43 4.87
C ALA A 186 -0.86 -16.13 6.24
N VAL A 187 0.31 -16.45 6.81
CA VAL A 187 0.43 -17.23 8.06
C VAL A 187 0.07 -16.40 9.30
N GLU A 188 0.32 -15.09 9.28
CA GLU A 188 0.09 -14.20 10.41
C GLU A 188 -1.27 -13.49 10.35
N ASN A 189 -1.77 -13.07 11.52
CA ASN A 189 -3.05 -12.36 11.69
C ASN A 189 -3.17 -11.12 10.79
N ILE A 190 -2.12 -10.30 10.71
CA ILE A 190 -1.86 -9.42 9.56
C ILE A 190 -0.70 -10.02 8.77
N PRO A 191 -0.96 -10.53 7.56
CA PRO A 191 0.05 -10.96 6.63
C PRO A 191 1.09 -9.85 6.36
N TRP A 192 2.37 -10.16 6.49
CA TRP A 192 3.50 -9.22 6.29
C TRP A 192 3.44 -8.46 4.96
N TRP A 193 2.87 -9.07 3.93
CA TRP A 193 2.73 -8.44 2.62
C TRP A 193 1.80 -7.21 2.66
N LYS A 194 0.86 -7.14 3.62
CA LYS A 194 0.03 -5.95 3.88
C LYS A 194 0.85 -4.84 4.54
N LEU A 195 1.77 -5.19 5.44
CA LEU A 195 2.70 -4.23 6.05
C LEU A 195 3.66 -3.64 5.01
N ALA A 196 4.09 -4.44 4.03
CA ALA A 196 4.87 -3.93 2.89
C ALA A 196 4.06 -2.96 2.01
N ILE A 197 2.74 -3.16 1.90
CA ILE A 197 1.85 -2.21 1.23
C ILE A 197 1.70 -0.92 2.04
N VAL A 198 1.53 -1.04 3.35
CA VAL A 198 1.49 0.14 4.24
C VAL A 198 2.81 0.93 4.11
N ALA A 199 3.96 0.25 4.12
CA ALA A 199 5.27 0.86 3.92
C ALA A 199 5.39 1.60 2.58
N GLY A 200 4.88 1.01 1.49
CA GLY A 200 4.89 1.64 0.17
C GLY A 200 4.00 2.88 0.07
N MET A 201 2.81 2.84 0.68
CA MET A 201 1.90 4.00 0.75
C MET A 201 2.53 5.14 1.56
N ILE A 202 3.13 4.79 2.69
CA ILE A 202 3.84 5.71 3.59
C ILE A 202 5.01 6.38 2.86
N GLY A 203 5.88 5.59 2.21
CA GLY A 203 7.01 6.15 1.47
C GLY A 203 6.58 7.05 0.32
N TRP A 204 5.55 6.67 -0.44
CA TRP A 204 4.99 7.52 -1.48
C TRP A 204 4.39 8.84 -0.93
N PHE A 205 3.68 8.77 0.20
CA PHE A 205 3.14 9.98 0.85
C PHE A 205 4.26 10.95 1.25
N PHE A 206 5.36 10.44 1.80
CA PHE A 206 6.50 11.28 2.16
C PHE A 206 7.13 11.99 0.98
N LEU A 207 7.17 11.34 -0.18
CA LEU A 207 7.67 11.94 -1.42
C LEU A 207 6.77 13.07 -1.92
N ILE A 208 5.45 12.94 -1.83
CA ILE A 208 4.52 14.03 -2.10
C ILE A 208 4.74 15.19 -1.14
N PHE A 209 4.79 14.91 0.16
CA PHE A 209 4.91 15.96 1.16
C PHE A 209 6.26 16.70 1.08
N ALA A 210 7.33 16.00 0.70
CA ALA A 210 8.64 16.59 0.48
C ALA A 210 8.69 17.49 -0.77
N THR A 211 7.90 17.18 -1.81
CA THR A 211 7.92 17.89 -3.10
C THR A 211 6.92 19.04 -3.20
N CYS A 212 5.83 19.02 -2.43
CA CYS A 212 4.79 20.07 -2.45
C CYS A 212 5.19 21.38 -1.74
N GLY A 213 6.48 21.63 -1.50
CA GLY A 213 7.00 22.93 -1.03
C GLY A 213 6.80 23.24 0.46
N THR A 214 7.45 24.32 0.88
CA THR A 214 7.55 24.84 2.26
C THR A 214 6.27 25.43 2.85
N GLY A 215 5.12 25.37 2.16
CA GLY A 215 3.87 25.96 2.66
C GLY A 215 2.54 25.50 2.03
N GLY A 216 2.48 24.37 1.32
CA GLY A 216 1.29 23.98 0.54
C GLY A 216 0.53 22.74 1.02
N CYS A 217 1.23 21.64 1.31
CA CYS A 217 0.61 20.47 1.91
C CYS A 217 0.82 20.54 3.41
N THR A 218 -0.18 21.01 4.15
CA THR A 218 -0.26 20.72 5.58
C THR A 218 -0.78 19.29 5.75
N ALA A 219 -0.50 18.67 6.89
CA ALA A 219 -1.06 17.36 7.19
C ALA A 219 -2.60 17.41 7.38
N ALA A 220 -3.18 18.62 7.44
CA ALA A 220 -4.61 18.88 7.25
C ALA A 220 -5.11 18.89 5.79
N SER A 221 -4.27 18.60 4.79
CA SER A 221 -4.68 18.61 3.37
C SER A 221 -5.62 17.45 3.03
N ALA A 222 -6.50 17.66 2.05
CA ALA A 222 -7.42 16.62 1.55
C ALA A 222 -6.67 15.34 1.12
N VAL A 223 -5.46 15.49 0.59
CA VAL A 223 -4.57 14.40 0.20
C VAL A 223 -4.21 13.51 1.38
N PHE A 224 -3.85 14.09 2.53
CA PHE A 224 -3.55 13.32 3.74
C PHE A 224 -4.74 12.47 4.17
N TRP A 225 -5.94 13.06 4.24
CA TRP A 225 -7.15 12.35 4.65
C TRP A 225 -7.60 11.28 3.63
N LEU A 226 -7.38 11.52 2.34
CA LEU A 226 -7.59 10.50 1.30
C LEU A 226 -6.67 9.29 1.52
N ILE A 227 -5.43 9.53 1.97
CA ILE A 227 -4.43 8.49 2.22
C ILE A 227 -4.69 7.74 3.51
N ILE A 228 -5.04 8.45 4.59
CA ILE A 228 -5.55 7.84 5.83
C ILE A 228 -6.76 6.95 5.51
N SER A 229 -7.70 7.43 4.69
CA SER A 229 -8.84 6.65 4.25
C SER A 229 -8.44 5.44 3.39
N ALA A 230 -7.43 5.59 2.54
CA ALA A 230 -6.93 4.52 1.69
C ALA A 230 -6.15 3.47 2.51
N LEU A 231 -5.34 3.89 3.48
CA LEU A 231 -4.68 3.04 4.47
C LEU A 231 -5.71 2.29 5.29
N HIS A 232 -6.76 2.95 5.77
CA HIS A 232 -7.84 2.29 6.48
C HIS A 232 -8.54 1.23 5.61
N LEU A 233 -8.79 1.51 4.32
CA LEU A 233 -9.37 0.54 3.39
C LEU A 233 -8.48 -0.69 3.18
N VAL A 234 -7.18 -0.45 3.04
CA VAL A 234 -6.11 -1.43 2.84
C VAL A 234 -5.66 -2.08 4.14
N ALA A 235 -6.07 -1.61 5.31
CA ALA A 235 -5.85 -2.28 6.58
C ALA A 235 -7.08 -3.11 6.97
N PHE A 236 -8.28 -2.60 6.70
CA PHE A 236 -9.53 -3.09 7.29
C PHE A 236 -10.43 -3.81 6.29
N VAL A 237 -10.73 -3.20 5.14
CA VAL A 237 -11.88 -3.65 4.33
C VAL A 237 -11.49 -4.69 3.28
N LEU A 238 -10.25 -4.66 2.80
CA LEU A 238 -9.74 -5.75 1.97
C LEU A 238 -9.43 -7.02 2.79
N PHE A 239 -9.42 -6.94 4.12
CA PHE A 239 -8.49 -7.74 4.92
C PHE A 239 -8.94 -8.26 6.28
N CYS A 240 -10.02 -7.74 6.86
CA CYS A 240 -10.90 -8.52 7.74
C CYS A 240 -11.74 -9.50 6.90
#